data_AF-A0A950T3J5-F1
#
_entry.id   AF-A0A950T3J5-F1
#
_cell.length_a   1.000
_cell.length_b   1.000
_cell.length_c   1.000
_cell.angle_alpha   90.00
_cell.angle_beta   90.00
_cell.angle_gamma   90.00
#
_symmetry.space_group_name_H-M   'P 1'
#
loop_
_entity.id
_entity.type
_entity.pdbx_description
1 polymer ?
#
loop_
_entity_poly.entity_id
_entity_poly.type
_entity_poly.pdbx_seq_one_letter_code
_entity_poly.pdbx_strand_id
1 'polypeptide(L)'
;MGVRQYYYTSYVDEKAGHAGFQIKAMSPGLPPELQATLARLIAYRIPPALAMHEVTTHPVALRYHREGSGECILLCSQSSGNDEYGRPGNFFAHALVLEQDAFTSVPPIFFWKSSFWRANDPEKRSHIASLPVLPSFNEEPSLSAEDIWNFLAQNNRRALLYKLLCAVVQSSKTRRRIVIIDSAEHVALWIAAVSCLLPPAYRPLLTFAT
;
A
#
# COMPACT_ATOMS: atom_id res chain seq x y z
N MET A 1 -4.32 14.84 13.50
CA MET A 1 -5.33 15.10 12.43
C MET A 1 -6.08 13.81 12.11
N GLY A 2 -7.30 13.88 11.57
CA GLY A 2 -8.05 12.68 11.20
C GLY A 2 -7.48 11.96 9.97
N VAL A 3 -7.74 10.66 9.84
CA VAL A 3 -7.31 9.82 8.72
C VAL A 3 -8.36 9.85 7.62
N ARG A 4 -7.97 10.29 6.42
CA ARG A 4 -8.86 10.30 5.25
C ARG A 4 -8.68 9.02 4.45
N GLN A 5 -9.78 8.52 3.90
CA GLN A 5 -9.84 7.28 3.14
C GLN A 5 -10.12 7.54 1.66
N TYR A 6 -9.70 6.62 0.80
CA TYR A 6 -9.92 6.67 -0.64
C TYR A 6 -10.07 5.26 -1.21
N TYR A 7 -11.19 4.99 -1.89
CA TYR A 7 -11.52 3.72 -2.54
C TYR A 7 -11.53 3.90 -4.06
N TYR A 8 -10.87 2.99 -4.76
CA TYR A 8 -10.78 2.98 -6.21
C TYR A 8 -10.92 1.56 -6.73
N THR A 9 -11.77 1.38 -7.75
CA THR A 9 -12.04 0.08 -8.39
C THR A 9 -12.75 0.32 -9.71
N SER A 10 -12.84 -0.72 -10.54
CA SER A 10 -13.80 -0.72 -11.65
C SER A 10 -15.23 -0.89 -11.14
N TYR A 11 -16.14 -0.02 -11.57
CA TYR A 11 -17.61 -0.17 -11.41
C TYR A 11 -18.35 0.72 -12.41
N VAL A 12 -19.67 0.53 -12.55
CA VAL A 12 -20.57 1.41 -13.30
C VAL A 12 -21.05 2.55 -12.41
N ASP A 13 -20.69 3.78 -12.76
CA ASP A 13 -21.31 4.97 -12.16
C ASP A 13 -22.59 5.31 -12.95
N GLU A 14 -23.75 5.04 -12.35
CA GLU A 14 -25.06 5.26 -12.96
C GLU A 14 -25.37 6.75 -13.16
N LYS A 15 -24.81 7.64 -12.33
CA LYS A 15 -25.02 9.09 -12.43
C LYS A 15 -24.17 9.69 -13.55
N ALA A 16 -22.91 9.26 -13.64
CA ALA A 16 -21.98 9.75 -14.65
C ALA A 16 -22.13 9.02 -15.99
N GLY A 17 -22.80 7.86 -16.02
CA GLY A 17 -23.09 7.09 -17.22
C GLY A 17 -21.88 6.37 -17.82
N HIS A 18 -20.81 6.18 -17.06
CA HIS A 18 -19.59 5.50 -17.53
C HIS A 18 -19.14 4.39 -16.59
N ALA A 19 -18.50 3.38 -17.21
CA ALA A 19 -17.96 2.23 -16.52
C ALA A 19 -16.44 2.20 -16.62
N GLY A 20 -15.79 1.61 -15.62
CA GLY A 20 -14.34 1.40 -15.60
C GLY A 20 -13.71 1.82 -14.29
N PHE A 21 -12.38 1.81 -14.28
CA PHE A 21 -11.58 2.13 -13.10
C PHE A 21 -11.68 3.62 -12.74
N GLN A 22 -12.25 3.89 -11.57
CA GLN A 22 -12.52 5.25 -11.12
C GLN A 22 -12.62 5.29 -9.58
N ILE A 23 -12.75 6.51 -9.04
CA ILE A 23 -13.00 6.73 -7.62
C ILE A 23 -14.38 6.16 -7.30
N LYS A 24 -14.45 5.29 -6.29
CA LYS A 24 -15.73 4.74 -5.81
C LYS A 24 -16.20 5.43 -4.54
N ALA A 25 -15.29 5.78 -3.65
CA ALA A 25 -15.61 6.57 -2.48
C ALA A 25 -14.37 7.29 -1.93
N MET A 26 -14.55 8.44 -1.27
CA MET A 26 -13.43 9.14 -0.64
C MET A 26 -13.89 10.00 0.54
N SER A 27 -13.01 10.22 1.50
CA SER A 27 -13.27 11.18 2.57
C SER A 27 -13.28 12.61 2.04
N PRO A 28 -14.06 13.52 2.66
CA PRO A 28 -14.08 14.92 2.28
C PRO A 28 -12.71 15.58 2.51
N GLY A 29 -12.42 16.64 1.73
CA GLY A 29 -11.23 17.47 1.93
C GLY A 29 -9.91 16.85 1.47
N LEU A 30 -9.93 15.92 0.52
CA LEU A 30 -8.73 15.48 -0.20
C LEU A 30 -8.40 16.47 -1.33
N PRO A 31 -7.27 17.21 -1.27
CA PRO A 31 -6.90 18.17 -2.30
C PRO A 31 -6.70 17.50 -3.69
N PRO A 32 -6.95 18.20 -4.80
CA PRO A 32 -6.78 17.64 -6.15
C PRO A 32 -5.37 17.10 -6.42
N GLU A 33 -4.33 17.74 -5.90
CA GLU A 33 -2.93 17.31 -6.03
C GLU A 33 -2.66 15.95 -5.36
N LEU A 34 -3.31 15.72 -4.22
CA LEU A 34 -3.23 14.46 -3.48
C LEU A 34 -4.01 13.36 -4.20
N GLN A 35 -5.17 13.67 -4.75
CA GLN A 35 -5.92 12.74 -5.60
C GLN A 35 -5.14 12.35 -6.87
N ALA A 36 -4.47 13.31 -7.50
CA ALA A 36 -3.58 13.04 -8.64
C ALA A 36 -2.41 12.14 -8.24
N THR A 37 -1.85 12.34 -7.04
CA THR A 37 -0.78 11.49 -6.50
C THR A 37 -1.28 10.07 -6.23
N LEU A 38 -2.44 9.91 -5.60
CA LEU A 38 -3.10 8.62 -5.43
C LEU A 38 -3.32 7.92 -6.77
N ALA A 39 -3.86 8.61 -7.77
CA ALA A 39 -4.09 8.05 -9.11
C ALA A 39 -2.80 7.53 -9.78
N ARG A 40 -1.66 8.18 -9.57
CA ARG A 40 -0.36 7.70 -10.07
C ARG A 40 0.14 6.45 -9.34
N LEU A 41 -0.18 6.31 -8.05
CA LEU A 41 0.28 5.20 -7.20
C LEU A 41 -0.64 3.98 -7.27
N ILE A 42 -1.91 4.15 -7.67
CA ILE A 42 -2.97 3.15 -7.49
C ILE A 42 -2.86 1.92 -8.37
N ALA A 43 -2.15 2.06 -9.50
CA ALA A 43 -2.08 1.04 -10.53
C ALA A 43 -1.65 -0.32 -9.97
N TYR A 44 -2.42 -1.35 -10.30
CA TYR A 44 -2.14 -2.71 -9.91
C TYR A 44 -2.21 -3.60 -11.16
N ARG A 45 -1.26 -4.52 -11.27
CA ARG A 45 -1.20 -5.48 -12.38
C ARG A 45 -0.95 -6.85 -11.80
N ILE A 46 -1.74 -7.82 -12.24
CA ILE A 46 -1.52 -9.22 -11.92
C ILE A 46 -0.20 -9.63 -12.58
N PRO A 47 0.75 -10.22 -11.82
CA PRO A 47 2.00 -10.73 -12.40
C PRO A 47 1.71 -11.67 -13.59
N PRO A 48 2.42 -11.55 -14.73
CA PRO A 48 2.11 -12.32 -15.94
C PRO A 48 2.16 -13.84 -15.79
N ALA A 49 2.87 -14.33 -14.77
CA ALA A 49 2.99 -15.76 -14.47
C ALA A 49 1.79 -16.33 -13.68
N LEU A 50 0.90 -15.49 -13.16
CA LEU A 50 -0.26 -15.92 -12.37
C LEU A 50 -1.52 -15.99 -13.22
N ALA A 51 -2.37 -16.96 -12.92
CA ALA A 51 -3.64 -17.15 -13.62
C ALA A 51 -4.64 -16.07 -13.22
N MET A 52 -5.13 -15.27 -14.18
CA MET A 52 -6.00 -14.10 -13.93
C MET A 52 -7.28 -14.38 -13.12
N HIS A 53 -7.77 -15.62 -13.11
CA HIS A 53 -8.97 -16.03 -12.38
C HIS A 53 -8.68 -16.56 -10.96
N GLU A 54 -7.43 -16.85 -10.63
CA GLU A 54 -7.03 -17.40 -9.33
C GLU A 54 -6.68 -16.27 -8.35
N VAL A 55 -7.69 -15.45 -8.02
CA VAL A 55 -7.56 -14.21 -7.23
C VAL A 55 -6.77 -14.41 -5.93
N THR A 56 -6.96 -15.55 -5.27
CA THR A 56 -6.28 -15.89 -4.00
C THR A 56 -4.77 -16.05 -4.12
N THR A 57 -4.24 -16.27 -5.33
CA THR A 57 -2.80 -16.38 -5.60
C THR A 57 -2.16 -15.03 -5.90
N HIS A 58 -2.96 -14.00 -6.19
CA HIS A 58 -2.44 -12.70 -6.59
C HIS A 58 -1.83 -11.96 -5.39
N PRO A 59 -0.69 -11.27 -5.56
CA PRO A 59 -0.02 -10.59 -4.46
C PRO A 59 -0.82 -9.36 -4.01
N VAL A 60 -0.72 -9.04 -2.72
CA VAL A 60 -1.19 -7.77 -2.17
C VAL A 60 -0.07 -6.74 -2.34
N ALA A 61 -0.37 -5.62 -2.98
CA ALA A 61 0.60 -4.54 -3.18
C ALA A 61 0.35 -3.42 -2.16
N LEU A 62 1.28 -3.21 -1.23
CA LEU A 62 1.28 -2.06 -0.34
C LEU A 62 2.31 -1.04 -0.79
N ARG A 63 1.89 0.21 -0.80
CA ARG A 63 2.72 1.37 -1.16
C ARG A 63 2.66 2.37 -0.04
N TYR A 64 3.82 2.88 0.30
CA TYR A 64 3.94 3.99 1.21
C TYR A 64 4.68 5.13 0.51
N HIS A 65 4.03 6.28 0.49
CA HIS A 65 4.53 7.46 -0.21
C HIS A 65 4.41 8.69 0.69
N ARG A 66 5.38 9.59 0.57
CA ARG A 66 5.32 10.93 1.14
C ARG A 66 5.97 11.91 0.17
N GLU A 67 5.37 13.08 0.05
CA GLU A 67 5.89 14.21 -0.73
C GLU A 67 5.54 15.50 0.02
N GLY A 68 6.51 16.42 0.15
CA GLY A 68 6.32 17.67 0.90
C GLY A 68 6.31 17.51 2.43
N SER A 69 5.66 18.46 3.11
CA SER A 69 5.63 18.59 4.56
C SER A 69 4.19 18.61 5.07
N GLY A 70 3.73 17.48 5.61
CA GLY A 70 2.48 17.41 6.37
C GLY A 70 1.82 16.04 6.35
N GLU A 71 1.77 15.40 5.19
CA GLU A 71 0.96 14.20 4.98
C GLU A 71 1.73 13.05 4.35
N CYS A 72 1.23 11.83 4.55
CA CYS A 72 1.71 10.64 3.88
C CYS A 72 0.54 9.77 3.41
N ILE A 73 0.82 8.90 2.45
CA ILE A 73 -0.13 7.98 1.83
C ILE A 73 0.30 6.56 2.15
N LEU A 74 -0.62 5.78 2.70
CA LEU A 74 -0.51 4.33 2.79
C LEU A 74 -1.61 3.72 1.92
N LEU A 75 -1.22 2.98 0.88
CA LEU A 75 -2.11 2.51 -0.18
C LEU A 75 -1.96 1.00 -0.35
N CYS A 76 -3.05 0.27 -0.19
CA CYS A 76 -3.13 -1.15 -0.45
C CYS A 76 -3.97 -1.41 -1.71
N SER A 77 -3.39 -2.09 -2.70
CA SER A 77 -4.09 -2.56 -3.89
C SER A 77 -4.05 -4.09 -3.95
N GLN A 78 -5.18 -4.71 -4.25
CA GLN A 78 -5.27 -6.16 -4.40
C GLN A 78 -6.33 -6.54 -5.42
N SER A 79 -6.16 -7.70 -6.04
CA SER A 79 -7.15 -8.23 -6.97
C SER A 79 -8.50 -8.42 -6.30
N SER A 80 -9.57 -8.01 -7.00
CA SER A 80 -10.97 -8.18 -6.58
C SER A 80 -11.74 -9.12 -7.50
N GLY A 81 -11.06 -9.69 -8.50
CA GLY A 81 -11.61 -10.70 -9.40
C GLY A 81 -12.17 -10.10 -10.68
N ASN A 82 -13.44 -10.39 -10.95
CA ASN A 82 -14.11 -9.89 -12.15
C ASN A 82 -14.73 -8.51 -11.88
N ASP A 83 -14.87 -7.71 -12.93
CA ASP A 83 -15.71 -6.51 -12.90
C ASP A 83 -17.20 -6.86 -13.07
N GLU A 84 -18.06 -5.83 -13.08
CA GLU A 84 -19.52 -5.99 -13.19
C GLU A 84 -19.98 -6.61 -14.53
N TYR A 85 -19.09 -6.69 -15.54
CA TYR A 85 -19.34 -7.36 -16.81
C TYR A 85 -18.68 -8.74 -16.92
N GLY A 86 -18.13 -9.25 -15.82
CA GLY A 86 -17.46 -10.55 -15.78
C GLY A 86 -16.04 -10.55 -16.34
N ARG A 87 -15.46 -9.38 -16.67
CA ARG A 87 -14.09 -9.30 -17.19
C ARG A 87 -13.10 -9.49 -16.04
N PRO A 88 -12.13 -10.41 -16.15
CA PRO A 88 -11.13 -10.61 -15.10
C PRO A 88 -10.16 -9.43 -15.03
N GLY A 89 -9.43 -9.35 -13.92
CA GLY A 89 -8.40 -8.34 -13.71
C GLY A 89 -8.87 -7.08 -13.01
N ASN A 90 -10.07 -7.11 -12.41
CA ASN A 90 -10.48 -6.05 -11.49
C ASN A 90 -9.61 -6.08 -10.23
N PHE A 91 -9.34 -4.90 -9.68
CA PHE A 91 -8.65 -4.73 -8.42
C PHE A 91 -9.35 -3.66 -7.60
N PHE A 92 -9.23 -3.80 -6.29
CA PHE A 92 -9.66 -2.79 -5.34
C PHE A 92 -8.44 -2.16 -4.69
N ALA A 93 -8.45 -0.84 -4.59
CA ALA A 93 -7.45 -0.09 -3.88
C ALA A 93 -8.09 0.70 -2.75
N HIS A 94 -7.55 0.51 -1.55
CA HIS A 94 -7.87 1.25 -0.34
C HIS A 94 -6.64 2.07 0.06
N ALA A 95 -6.77 3.40 0.06
CA ALA A 95 -5.73 4.29 0.54
C ALA A 95 -6.16 5.01 1.82
N LEU A 96 -5.18 5.24 2.69
CA LEU A 96 -5.23 6.09 3.87
C LEU A 96 -4.29 7.27 3.68
N VAL A 97 -4.77 8.45 4.04
CA VAL A 97 -3.97 9.68 4.09
C VAL A 97 -3.87 10.11 5.54
N LEU A 98 -2.64 10.18 6.04
CA LEU A 98 -2.32 10.40 7.45
C LEU A 98 -1.31 11.55 7.60
N GLU A 99 -1.10 12.00 8.83
CA GLU A 99 0.03 12.86 9.18
C GLU A 99 1.35 12.13 8.90
N GLN A 100 2.37 12.87 8.49
CA GLN A 100 3.67 12.31 8.06
C GLN A 100 4.43 11.54 9.15
N ASP A 101 4.10 11.75 10.42
CA ASP A 101 4.74 11.14 11.59
C ASP A 101 3.95 9.95 12.16
N ALA A 102 2.82 9.59 11.54
CA ALA A 102 1.97 8.46 11.93
C ALA A 102 2.74 7.12 12.03
N PHE A 103 3.86 6.99 11.32
CA PHE A 103 4.67 5.77 11.24
C PHE A 103 6.03 5.85 11.94
N THR A 104 6.20 6.78 12.88
CA THR A 104 7.42 6.88 13.70
C THR A 104 7.56 5.69 14.66
N SER A 105 6.47 5.31 15.33
CA SER A 105 6.43 4.19 16.28
C SER A 105 6.44 2.83 15.57
N VAL A 106 5.56 2.65 14.59
CA VAL A 106 5.40 1.40 13.83
C VAL A 106 5.62 1.70 12.34
N PRO A 107 6.56 1.02 11.66
CA PRO A 107 6.79 1.26 10.23
C PRO A 107 5.55 0.97 9.36
N PRO A 108 5.34 1.68 8.25
CA PRO A 108 4.14 1.52 7.43
C PRO A 108 3.99 0.11 6.83
N ILE A 109 5.11 -0.56 6.54
CA ILE A 109 5.12 -1.93 6.00
C ILE A 109 4.54 -2.96 6.96
N PHE A 110 4.50 -2.68 8.27
CA PHE A 110 3.92 -3.60 9.25
C PHE A 110 2.41 -3.77 9.10
N PHE A 111 1.77 -2.93 8.29
CA PHE A 111 0.36 -3.04 7.97
C PHE A 111 0.09 -3.82 6.68
N TRP A 112 1.11 -4.45 6.07
CA TRP A 112 0.93 -5.27 4.88
C TRP A 112 0.07 -6.50 5.15
N LYS A 113 -1.05 -6.64 4.41
CA LYS A 113 -2.10 -7.65 4.64
C LYS A 113 -2.85 -7.52 5.98
N SER A 114 -2.80 -6.37 6.66
CA SER A 114 -3.67 -6.11 7.81
C SER A 114 -5.16 -6.21 7.45
N SER A 115 -5.97 -6.70 8.38
CA SER A 115 -7.40 -7.04 8.17
C SER A 115 -8.31 -5.83 7.92
N PHE A 116 -7.87 -4.61 8.27
CA PHE A 116 -8.63 -3.39 7.99
C PHE A 116 -8.59 -3.00 6.50
N TRP A 117 -7.65 -3.54 5.72
CA TRP A 117 -7.63 -3.29 4.27
C TRP A 117 -8.87 -3.87 3.62
N ARG A 118 -9.41 -3.12 2.66
CA ARG A 118 -10.60 -3.52 1.91
C ARG A 118 -10.16 -4.11 0.58
N ALA A 119 -10.72 -5.27 0.25
CA ALA A 119 -10.53 -5.97 -1.02
C ALA A 119 -11.71 -5.75 -1.99
N ASN A 120 -12.79 -5.16 -1.49
CA ASN A 120 -14.01 -4.85 -2.20
C ASN A 120 -14.73 -3.71 -1.46
N ASP A 121 -15.72 -3.12 -2.12
CA ASP A 121 -16.63 -2.18 -1.48
C ASP A 121 -17.68 -2.97 -0.65
N PRO A 122 -17.80 -2.74 0.68
CA PRO A 122 -18.84 -3.38 1.48
C PRO A 122 -20.26 -2.93 1.11
N GLU A 123 -20.41 -1.79 0.45
CA GLU A 123 -21.70 -1.26 0.03
C GLU A 123 -21.87 -1.34 -1.49
N LYS A 124 -23.08 -1.68 -1.93
CA LYS A 124 -23.45 -1.55 -3.34
C LYS A 124 -23.72 -0.08 -3.65
N ARG A 125 -22.71 0.60 -4.15
CA ARG A 125 -22.77 2.01 -4.54
C ARG A 125 -22.78 2.14 -6.06
N SER A 126 -23.73 2.92 -6.57
CA SER A 126 -23.86 3.24 -8.00
C SER A 126 -23.32 4.61 -8.39
N HIS A 127 -22.71 5.33 -7.44
CA HIS A 127 -22.06 6.62 -7.65
C HIS A 127 -21.02 6.87 -6.57
N ILE A 128 -20.14 7.85 -6.82
CA ILE A 128 -19.11 8.27 -5.86
C ILE A 128 -19.74 8.63 -4.51
N ALA A 129 -19.25 8.01 -3.44
CA ALA A 129 -19.72 8.27 -2.08
C ALA A 129 -18.68 8.95 -1.19
N SER A 130 -19.16 9.54 -0.10
CA SER A 130 -18.31 10.09 0.97
C SER A 130 -17.97 9.00 1.98
N LEU A 131 -16.68 8.89 2.33
CA LEU A 131 -16.21 8.02 3.43
C LEU A 131 -16.01 8.84 4.72
N PRO A 132 -16.25 8.25 5.90
CA PRO A 132 -15.95 8.92 7.15
C PRO A 132 -14.44 9.20 7.26
N VAL A 133 -14.09 10.34 7.86
CA VAL A 133 -12.74 10.61 8.34
C VAL A 133 -12.58 9.86 9.66
N LEU A 134 -11.59 8.96 9.75
CA LEU A 134 -11.35 8.24 10.99
C LEU A 134 -10.64 9.16 11.99
N PRO A 135 -10.94 9.10 13.30
CA PRO A 135 -10.37 10.00 14.28
C PRO A 135 -8.85 9.83 14.45
N SER A 136 -8.35 8.59 14.32
CA SER A 136 -6.93 8.23 14.45
C SER A 136 -6.64 6.92 13.69
N PHE A 137 -5.35 6.61 13.51
CA PHE A 137 -4.89 5.32 12.99
C PHE A 137 -4.24 4.52 14.12
N ASN A 138 -5.00 3.61 14.71
CA ASN A 138 -4.59 2.77 15.84
C ASN A 138 -4.79 1.28 15.52
N GLU A 139 -4.45 0.90 14.29
CA GLU A 139 -4.57 -0.49 13.84
C GLU A 139 -3.45 -1.35 14.39
N GLU A 140 -3.74 -2.62 14.64
CA GLU A 140 -2.71 -3.58 15.02
C GLU A 140 -1.84 -3.94 13.80
N PRO A 141 -0.50 -3.97 13.96
CA PRO A 141 0.39 -4.42 12.90
C PRO A 141 0.15 -5.91 12.60
N SER A 142 0.17 -6.27 11.32
CA SER A 142 0.06 -7.67 10.87
C SER A 142 1.41 -8.38 10.80
N LEU A 143 2.51 -7.63 10.68
CA LEU A 143 3.86 -8.16 10.81
C LEU A 143 4.41 -7.95 12.22
N SER A 144 5.25 -8.89 12.67
CA SER A 144 5.91 -8.86 13.96
C SER A 144 7.43 -8.87 13.84
N ALA A 145 8.11 -8.54 14.94
CA ALA A 145 9.55 -8.69 15.04
C ALA A 145 10.01 -10.16 14.91
N GLU A 146 9.16 -11.11 15.32
CA GLU A 146 9.43 -12.54 15.21
C GLU A 146 9.45 -13.00 13.75
N ASP A 147 8.51 -12.52 12.92
CA ASP A 147 8.50 -12.81 11.47
C ASP A 147 9.81 -12.39 10.81
N ILE A 148 10.29 -11.19 11.15
CA ILE A 148 11.56 -10.64 10.65
C ILE A 148 12.73 -11.50 11.13
N TRP A 149 12.74 -11.90 12.40
CA TRP A 149 13.83 -12.69 12.95
C TRP A 149 13.91 -14.08 12.32
N ASN A 150 12.78 -14.76 12.21
CA ASN A 150 12.65 -16.07 11.57
C ASN A 150 13.07 -16.00 10.09
N PHE A 151 12.67 -14.93 9.40
CA PHE A 151 13.08 -14.67 8.03
C PHE A 151 14.60 -14.49 7.89
N LEU A 152 15.21 -13.65 8.73
CA LEU A 152 16.64 -13.33 8.68
C LEU A 152 17.54 -14.48 9.15
N ALA A 153 17.03 -15.39 9.98
CA ALA A 153 17.76 -16.56 10.46
C ALA A 153 18.09 -17.57 9.34
N GLN A 154 17.43 -17.47 8.18
CA GLN A 154 17.62 -18.39 7.06
C GLN A 154 18.78 -17.98 6.15
N ASN A 155 19.58 -18.97 5.74
CA ASN A 155 20.62 -18.82 4.71
C ASN A 155 21.59 -17.65 4.99
N ASN A 156 21.93 -16.89 3.95
CA ASN A 156 22.82 -15.73 4.01
C ASN A 156 22.07 -14.40 4.16
N ARG A 157 20.81 -14.41 4.61
CA ARG A 157 19.94 -13.22 4.59
C ARG A 157 20.45 -12.07 5.44
N ARG A 158 21.09 -12.33 6.58
CA ARG A 158 21.72 -11.26 7.40
C ARG A 158 22.80 -10.49 6.64
N ALA A 159 23.61 -11.19 5.84
CA ALA A 159 24.64 -10.55 5.02
C ALA A 159 24.02 -9.73 3.87
N LEU A 160 22.90 -10.18 3.30
CA LEU A 160 22.13 -9.42 2.31
C LEU A 160 21.46 -8.19 2.94
N LEU A 161 20.92 -8.30 4.16
CA LEU A 161 20.35 -7.16 4.89
C LEU A 161 21.36 -6.03 5.07
N TYR A 162 22.59 -6.38 5.44
CA TYR A 162 23.68 -5.41 5.56
C TYR A 162 23.90 -4.64 4.24
N LYS A 163 23.99 -5.37 3.11
CA LYS A 163 24.14 -4.75 1.77
C LYS A 163 22.94 -3.87 1.42
N LEU A 164 21.73 -4.32 1.73
CA LEU A 164 20.49 -3.57 1.49
C LEU A 164 20.47 -2.28 2.32
N LEU A 165 20.85 -2.32 3.60
CA LEU A 165 20.96 -1.14 4.45
C LEU A 165 21.98 -0.14 3.90
N CYS A 166 23.16 -0.61 3.46
CA CYS A 166 24.14 0.25 2.79
C CYS A 166 23.54 0.92 1.54
N ALA A 167 22.81 0.17 0.71
CA ALA A 167 22.14 0.72 -0.46
C ALA A 167 21.09 1.77 -0.08
N VAL A 168 20.31 1.55 0.98
CA VAL A 168 19.30 2.50 1.49
C VAL A 168 19.96 3.80 1.95
N VAL A 169 21.06 3.72 2.72
CA VAL A 169 21.79 4.92 3.13
C VAL A 169 22.38 5.67 1.92
N GLN A 170 22.90 4.94 0.92
CA GLN A 170 23.47 5.54 -0.29
C GLN A 170 22.42 6.06 -1.29
N SER A 171 21.18 5.57 -1.25
CA SER A 171 20.11 6.00 -2.17
C SER A 171 19.79 7.48 -2.00
N SER A 172 19.89 8.00 -0.77
CA SER A 172 19.71 9.42 -0.46
C SER A 172 20.65 10.34 -1.27
N LYS A 173 21.88 9.88 -1.50
CA LYS A 173 22.91 10.62 -2.26
C LYS A 173 22.81 10.37 -3.76
N THR A 174 22.56 9.13 -4.15
CA THR A 174 22.60 8.71 -5.57
C THR A 174 21.28 8.90 -6.29
N ARG A 175 20.17 9.09 -5.56
CA ARG A 175 18.78 9.08 -6.06
C ARG A 175 18.42 7.82 -6.85
N ARG A 176 19.17 6.73 -6.66
CA ARG A 176 18.91 5.44 -7.32
C ARG A 176 17.82 4.68 -6.59
N ARG A 177 16.90 4.12 -7.36
CA ARG A 177 15.88 3.20 -6.86
C ARG A 177 16.52 1.86 -6.50
N ILE A 178 16.12 1.30 -5.38
CA ILE A 178 16.49 -0.05 -4.97
C ILE A 178 15.38 -0.98 -5.41
N VAL A 179 15.75 -2.08 -6.06
CA VAL A 179 14.81 -3.11 -6.51
C VAL A 179 15.16 -4.40 -5.78
N ILE A 180 14.16 -4.99 -5.13
CA ILE A 180 14.26 -6.29 -4.45
C ILE A 180 13.51 -7.29 -5.34
N ILE A 181 14.15 -8.40 -5.68
CA ILE A 181 13.55 -9.47 -6.48
C ILE A 181 13.43 -10.68 -5.56
N ASP A 182 12.21 -10.93 -5.09
CA ASP A 182 11.85 -12.04 -4.21
C ASP A 182 10.31 -12.27 -4.27
N SER A 183 9.76 -13.19 -3.49
CA SER A 183 8.30 -13.28 -3.30
C SER A 183 7.76 -12.02 -2.61
N ALA A 184 6.47 -11.71 -2.79
CA ALA A 184 5.84 -10.55 -2.15
C ALA A 184 5.98 -10.60 -0.62
N GLU A 185 5.86 -11.80 -0.03
CA GLU A 185 6.07 -12.07 1.39
C GLU A 185 7.47 -11.69 1.84
N HIS A 186 8.50 -12.14 1.11
CA HIS A 186 9.88 -11.82 1.46
C HIS A 186 10.23 -10.37 1.19
N VAL A 187 9.68 -9.74 0.14
CA VAL A 187 9.86 -8.30 -0.12
C VAL A 187 9.32 -7.48 1.06
N ALA A 188 8.13 -7.81 1.57
CA ALA A 188 7.58 -7.13 2.75
C ALA A 188 8.50 -7.30 3.98
N LEU A 189 9.03 -8.50 4.20
CA LEU A 189 9.96 -8.78 5.31
C LEU A 189 11.31 -8.09 5.15
N TRP A 190 11.84 -7.95 3.93
CA TRP A 190 13.05 -7.17 3.66
C TRP A 190 12.85 -5.69 3.99
N ILE A 191 11.73 -5.11 3.54
CA ILE A 191 11.39 -3.71 3.83
C ILE A 191 11.20 -3.53 5.34
N ALA A 192 10.48 -4.45 6.01
CA ALA A 192 10.30 -4.42 7.46
C ALA A 192 11.62 -4.50 8.23
N ALA A 193 12.53 -5.40 7.82
CA ALA A 193 13.86 -5.52 8.43
C ALA A 193 14.66 -4.22 8.32
N VAL A 194 14.68 -3.59 7.14
CA VAL A 194 15.33 -2.29 6.95
C VAL A 194 14.67 -1.22 7.83
N SER A 195 13.34 -1.13 7.81
CA SER A 195 12.61 -0.14 8.61
C SER A 195 12.89 -0.25 10.11
N CYS A 196 13.02 -1.46 10.65
CA CYS A 196 13.36 -1.67 12.05
C CYS A 196 14.78 -1.23 12.42
N LEU A 197 15.72 -1.26 11.47
CA LEU A 197 17.10 -0.80 11.66
C LEU A 197 17.25 0.72 11.55
N LEU A 198 16.24 1.42 11.02
CA LEU A 198 16.22 2.88 10.98
C LEU A 198 15.79 3.46 12.33
N PRO A 199 16.41 4.55 12.80
CA PRO A 199 15.90 5.26 13.97
C PRO A 199 14.46 5.73 13.72
N PRO A 200 13.59 5.83 14.74
CA PRO A 200 12.17 6.12 14.59
C PRO A 200 11.85 7.32 13.66
N ALA A 201 12.61 8.40 13.78
CA ALA A 201 12.44 9.61 12.96
C ALA A 201 12.70 9.39 11.45
N TYR A 202 13.45 8.36 11.07
CA TYR A 202 13.79 8.06 9.68
C TYR A 202 12.86 7.03 9.03
N ARG A 203 12.07 6.29 9.82
CA ARG A 203 11.15 5.26 9.29
C ARG A 203 10.14 5.84 8.31
N PRO A 204 9.49 6.99 8.57
CA PRO A 204 8.56 7.57 7.61
C PRO A 204 9.24 8.09 6.35
N LEU A 205 10.57 8.22 6.31
CA LEU A 205 11.29 8.70 5.13
C LEU A 205 11.54 7.60 4.09
N LEU A 206 11.44 6.33 4.49
CA LEU A 206 11.60 5.18 3.59
C LEU A 206 10.29 4.92 2.84
N THR A 207 10.15 5.50 1.63
CA THR A 207 9.05 5.17 0.72
C THR A 207 9.29 3.83 0.03
N PHE A 208 8.22 3.10 -0.29
CA PHE A 208 8.32 1.79 -0.91
C PHE A 208 7.06 1.41 -1.71
N ALA A 209 7.22 0.38 -2.54
CA ALA A 209 6.15 -0.42 -3.13
C ALA A 209 6.57 -1.89 -3.07
N THR A 210 5.68 -2.77 -2.62
CA THR A 210 5.87 -4.23 -2.63
C THR A 210 5.43 -4.84 -3.95
#